data_AF-A0A534GX95-F1
#
_entry.id   AF-A0A534GX95-F1
#
_cell.length_a   1.000
_cell.length_b   1.000
_cell.length_c   1.000
_cell.angle_alpha   90.00
_cell.angle_beta   90.00
_cell.angle_gamma   90.00
#
_symmetry.space_group_name_H-M   'P 1'
#
loop_
_entity.id
_entity.type
_entity.pdbx_description
1 polymer ?
#
loop_
_entity_poly.entity_id
_entity_poly.type
_entity_poly.pdbx_seq_one_letter_code
_entity_poly.pdbx_strand_id
1 'polypeptide(L)'
;MCSESRQELILLSDILGVSMLVDAVDNVAGPGISDSTVLGPFYAGHQRELAQGDTILLREEASEPLMMSGRVTDPEGQPVADALIEVWQTAPN
;
A
#
# COMPACT_ATOMS: atom_id res chain seq x y z
N MET A 1 -20.77 15.86 -1.46
CA MET A 1 -20.63 16.19 -0.03
C MET A 1 -20.09 14.98 0.74
N CYS A 2 -19.39 15.20 1.85
CA CYS A 2 -18.82 14.13 2.69
C CYS A 2 -19.90 13.25 3.35
N SER A 3 -19.57 11.96 3.55
CA SER A 3 -20.34 10.96 4.30
C SER A 3 -19.38 10.03 5.06
N GLU A 4 -19.90 9.12 5.88
CA GLU A 4 -19.09 8.10 6.58
C GLU A 4 -18.22 7.29 5.61
N SER A 5 -18.76 6.94 4.44
CA SER A 5 -18.07 6.16 3.40
C SER A 5 -17.33 7.00 2.36
N ARG A 6 -17.45 8.34 2.39
CA ARG A 6 -16.86 9.22 1.36
C ARG A 6 -16.36 10.53 1.96
N GLN A 7 -15.05 10.64 2.07
CA GLN A 7 -14.39 11.84 2.60
C GLN A 7 -13.91 12.74 1.46
N GLU A 8 -14.81 13.60 0.92
CA GLU A 8 -14.48 14.48 -0.23
C GLU A 8 -13.38 15.50 0.07
N LEU A 9 -13.19 15.91 1.33
CA LEU A 9 -12.09 16.82 1.70
C LEU A 9 -10.72 16.11 1.67
N ILE A 10 -10.67 14.82 2.01
CA ILE A 10 -9.46 14.00 1.85
C ILE A 10 -9.15 13.86 0.36
N LEU A 11 -10.16 13.54 -0.47
CA LEU A 11 -9.98 13.46 -1.92
C LEU A 11 -9.53 14.79 -2.53
N LEU A 12 -10.04 15.93 -2.05
CA LEU A 12 -9.59 17.24 -2.48
C LEU A 12 -8.13 17.49 -2.07
N SER A 13 -7.74 17.11 -0.85
CA SER A 13 -6.36 17.18 -0.36
C SER A 13 -5.41 16.33 -1.22
N ASP A 14 -5.84 15.13 -1.61
CA ASP A 14 -5.08 14.24 -2.49
C ASP A 14 -4.88 14.88 -3.88
N ILE A 15 -5.94 15.45 -4.47
CA ILE A 15 -5.88 16.12 -5.79
C ILE A 15 -4.97 17.35 -5.76
N LEU A 16 -5.02 18.13 -4.67
CA LEU A 16 -4.18 19.32 -4.51
C LEU A 16 -2.75 18.98 -4.08
N GLY A 17 -2.44 17.70 -3.81
CA GLY A 17 -1.12 17.24 -3.37
C GLY A 17 -0.79 17.57 -1.91
N VAL A 18 -1.75 18.07 -1.13
CA VAL A 18 -1.54 18.42 0.29
C VAL A 18 -1.26 17.16 1.10
N SER A 19 -1.98 16.06 0.84
CA SER A 19 -1.75 14.78 1.53
C SER A 19 -0.33 14.24 1.28
N MET A 20 0.17 14.40 0.05
CA MET A 20 1.53 13.98 -0.30
C MET A 20 2.59 14.87 0.33
N LEU A 21 2.32 16.18 0.44
CA LEU A 21 3.21 17.08 1.15
C LEU A 21 3.31 16.74 2.64
N VAL A 22 2.18 16.42 3.29
CA VAL A 22 2.19 15.99 4.69
C VAL A 22 2.99 14.70 4.86
N ASP A 23 2.76 13.69 4.01
CA ASP A 23 3.53 12.44 4.04
C ASP A 23 5.04 12.68 3.85
N ALA A 24 5.43 13.54 2.89
CA ALA A 24 6.84 13.84 2.63
C ALA A 24 7.52 14.60 3.80
N VAL A 25 6.78 15.39 4.58
CA VAL A 25 7.31 16.09 5.74
C VAL A 25 7.47 15.15 6.94
N ASP A 26 6.49 14.30 7.18
CA ASP A 26 6.47 13.41 8.35
C ASP A 26 7.31 12.13 8.14
N ASN A 27 7.45 11.67 6.89
CA ASN A 27 8.13 10.41 6.53
C ASN A 27 9.35 10.63 5.62
N VAL A 28 10.30 11.47 6.06
CA VAL A 28 11.54 11.70 5.32
C VAL A 28 12.39 10.41 5.28
N ALA A 29 12.45 9.78 4.11
CA ALA A 29 13.28 8.59 3.90
C ALA A 29 14.77 8.96 3.83
N GLY A 30 15.59 8.21 4.57
CA GLY A 30 17.05 8.25 4.49
C GLY A 30 17.60 7.29 3.42
N PRO A 31 18.92 7.29 3.19
CA PRO A 31 19.55 6.32 2.30
C PRO A 31 19.22 4.88 2.70
N GLY A 32 18.83 4.05 1.74
CA GLY A 32 18.50 2.64 1.97
C GLY A 32 17.08 2.38 2.50
N ILE A 33 16.25 3.42 2.65
CA ILE A 33 14.85 3.32 3.09
C ILE A 33 13.94 3.55 1.88
N SER A 34 12.93 2.70 1.70
CA SER A 34 11.91 2.90 0.66
C SER A 34 11.06 4.13 0.95
N ASP A 35 10.75 4.91 -0.08
CA ASP A 35 9.90 6.09 0.04
C ASP A 35 8.46 5.71 0.47
N SER A 36 7.87 6.54 1.33
CA SER A 36 6.47 6.43 1.73
C SER A 36 5.54 7.00 0.65
N THR A 37 4.27 6.62 0.74
CA THR A 37 3.19 7.28 0.01
C THR A 37 1.89 7.25 0.82
N VAL A 38 0.89 8.02 0.40
CA VAL A 38 -0.42 8.07 1.07
C VAL A 38 -1.13 6.72 1.01
N LEU A 39 -1.73 6.32 2.13
CA LEU A 39 -2.51 5.09 2.24
C LEU A 39 -3.73 5.07 1.30
N GLY A 40 -4.33 6.24 1.08
CA GLY A 40 -5.59 6.38 0.37
C GLY A 40 -6.81 5.88 1.17
N PRO A 41 -8.03 6.07 0.64
CA PRO A 41 -9.27 5.83 1.39
C PRO A 41 -9.76 4.38 1.38
N PHE A 42 -9.06 3.48 0.69
CA PHE A 42 -9.55 2.13 0.40
C PHE A 42 -8.96 1.04 1.29
N TYR A 43 -8.11 1.40 2.25
CA TYR A 43 -7.66 0.44 3.25
C TYR A 43 -8.84 0.01 4.13
N ALA A 44 -9.16 -1.28 4.10
CA ALA A 44 -10.30 -1.86 4.78
C ALA A 44 -9.95 -2.52 6.12
N GLY A 45 -8.72 -2.35 6.62
CA GLY A 45 -8.24 -3.01 7.83
C GLY A 45 -7.58 -4.36 7.55
N HIS A 46 -7.52 -5.18 8.60
CA HIS A 46 -6.80 -6.46 8.60
C HIS A 46 -7.33 -7.42 7.52
N GLN A 47 -6.41 -7.91 6.69
CA GLN A 47 -6.69 -8.82 5.58
C GLN A 47 -6.47 -10.29 5.98
N ARG A 48 -6.88 -11.21 5.11
CA ARG A 48 -6.59 -12.64 5.28
C ARG A 48 -5.08 -12.89 5.23
N GLU A 49 -4.55 -13.65 6.18
CA GLU A 49 -3.17 -14.13 6.15
C GLU A 49 -2.96 -15.17 5.03
N LEU A 50 -1.84 -15.05 4.33
CA LEU A 50 -1.48 -15.87 3.18
C LEU A 50 -0.06 -16.42 3.36
N ALA A 51 0.20 -17.62 2.84
CA ALA A 51 1.56 -18.14 2.79
C ALA A 51 2.37 -17.43 1.70
N GLN A 52 3.70 -17.44 1.83
CA GLN A 52 4.57 -16.86 0.82
C GLN A 52 4.36 -17.53 -0.55
N GLY A 53 4.05 -16.72 -1.56
CA GLY A 53 3.79 -17.17 -2.93
C GLY A 53 2.33 -17.47 -3.24
N ASP A 54 1.43 -17.36 -2.26
CA ASP A 54 -0.01 -17.47 -2.49
C ASP A 54 -0.55 -16.26 -3.28
N THR A 55 -1.70 -16.47 -3.92
CA THR A 55 -2.43 -15.42 -4.63
C THR A 55 -3.28 -14.58 -3.69
N ILE A 56 -3.25 -13.25 -3.88
CA ILE A 56 -4.14 -12.32 -3.19
C ILE A 56 -5.51 -12.24 -3.88
N LEU A 57 -5.66 -12.83 -5.07
CA LEU A 57 -6.92 -12.80 -5.81
C LEU A 57 -8.01 -13.56 -5.03
N LEU A 58 -9.18 -12.93 -4.89
CA LEU A 58 -10.34 -13.54 -4.22
C LEU A 58 -11.16 -14.45 -5.15
N ARG A 59 -10.93 -14.32 -6.45
CA ARG A 59 -11.56 -15.10 -7.53
C ARG A 59 -10.61 -15.14 -8.72
N GLU A 60 -10.83 -16.08 -9.63
CA GLU A 60 -10.12 -16.07 -10.92
C GLU A 60 -10.56 -14.84 -11.74
N GLU A 61 -9.58 -14.19 -12.36
CA GLU A 61 -9.78 -13.03 -13.22
C GLU A 61 -9.31 -13.39 -14.63
N ALA A 62 -9.98 -12.88 -15.66
CA ALA A 62 -9.67 -13.19 -17.07
C ALA A 62 -8.43 -12.45 -17.62
N SER A 63 -7.60 -11.89 -16.74
CA SER A 63 -6.40 -11.12 -17.06
C SER A 63 -5.12 -11.94 -16.88
N GLU A 64 -4.02 -11.51 -17.50
CA GLU A 64 -2.71 -12.11 -17.27
C GLU A 64 -2.30 -12.00 -15.79
N PRO A 65 -1.88 -13.10 -15.14
CA PRO A 65 -1.40 -13.06 -13.76
C PRO A 65 -0.10 -12.24 -13.63
N LEU A 66 -0.03 -11.41 -12.59
CA LEU A 66 1.20 -10.72 -12.18
C LEU A 66 1.86 -11.47 -11.03
N MET A 67 3.12 -11.87 -11.20
CA MET A 67 3.95 -12.39 -10.11
C MET A 67 4.76 -11.26 -9.49
N MET A 68 4.61 -11.05 -8.20
CA MET A 68 5.41 -10.10 -7.42
C MET A 68 6.37 -10.85 -6.51
N SER A 69 7.63 -10.41 -6.48
CA SER A 69 8.65 -10.94 -5.58
C SER A 69 9.58 -9.83 -5.13
N GLY A 70 10.15 -9.96 -3.93
CA GLY A 70 10.99 -8.94 -3.33
C GLY A 70 11.69 -9.43 -2.05
N ARG A 71 12.39 -8.51 -1.39
CA ARG A 71 13.02 -8.72 -0.09
C ARG A 71 12.76 -7.51 0.80
N VAL A 72 12.57 -7.76 2.08
CA VAL A 72 12.54 -6.71 3.10
C VAL A 72 13.91 -6.67 3.77
N THR A 73 14.54 -5.51 3.77
CA THR A 73 15.86 -5.30 4.39
C THR A 73 15.84 -4.06 5.29
N ASP A 74 16.79 -3.99 6.22
CA ASP A 74 17.12 -2.76 6.94
C ASP A 74 17.92 -1.78 6.05
N PRO A 75 18.24 -0.56 6.53
CA PRO A 75 19.02 0.42 5.78
C PRO A 75 20.44 -0.05 5.40
N GLU A 76 20.99 -0.99 6.16
CA GLU A 76 22.29 -1.62 5.91
C GLU A 76 22.21 -2.82 4.94
N GLY A 77 21.01 -3.15 4.45
CA GLY A 77 20.76 -4.22 3.50
C GLY A 77 20.66 -5.62 4.13
N GLN A 78 20.59 -5.74 5.46
CA GLN A 78 20.37 -7.02 6.13
C GLN A 78 18.90 -7.43 6.03
N PRO A 79 18.60 -8.72 5.77
CA PRO A 79 17.21 -9.18 5.69
C PRO A 79 16.46 -9.02 7.03
N VAL A 80 15.23 -8.53 6.95
CA VAL A 80 14.31 -8.49 8.10
C VAL A 80 13.51 -9.79 8.11
N ALA A 81 13.76 -10.64 9.11
CA ALA A 81 13.00 -11.87 9.32
C ALA A 81 11.57 -11.56 9.80
N ASP A 82 10.62 -12.42 9.42
CA ASP A 82 9.23 -12.39 9.88
C ASP A 82 8.50 -11.04 9.65
N ALA A 83 8.97 -10.25 8.68
CA ALA A 83 8.31 -9.01 8.29
C ALA A 83 6.90 -9.29 7.76
N LEU A 84 5.91 -8.62 8.34
CA LEU A 84 4.52 -8.67 7.86
C LEU A 84 4.38 -7.74 6.64
N ILE A 85 3.84 -8.27 5.55
CA ILE A 85 3.53 -7.52 4.34
C ILE A 85 2.02 -7.56 4.11
N GLU A 86 1.36 -6.41 4.27
CA GLU A 86 -0.04 -6.24 3.88
C GLU A 86 -0.14 -5.67 2.46
N VAL A 87 -0.95 -6.29 1.60
CA VAL A 87 -1.13 -5.89 0.21
C VAL A 87 -2.61 -5.88 -0.16
N TRP A 88 -3.03 -4.88 -0.92
CA TRP A 88 -4.36 -4.77 -1.51
C TRP A 88 -4.27 -4.08 -2.87
N GLN A 89 -5.23 -4.37 -3.74
CA GLN A 89 -5.36 -3.74 -5.05
C GLN A 89 -6.83 -3.70 -5.49
N THR A 90 -7.12 -2.87 -6.49
CA THR A 90 -8.42 -2.92 -7.19
C THR A 90 -8.49 -4.12 -8.12
N ALA A 91 -9.70 -4.68 -8.31
CA ALA A 91 -9.95 -5.66 -9.36
C ALA A 91 -10.00 -5.00 -10.75
N PRO A 92 -9.78 -5.77 -11.84
CA PRO A 92 -10.25 -5.37 -13.16
C PRO A 92 -11.77 -5.21 -13.08
N ASN A 93 -12.30 -4.10 -13.56
CA ASN A 93 -13.70 -3.69 -13.46
C ASN A 93 -14.66 -4.56 -14.28
#